data_AF-A0A964MN92-F1
#
_entry.id   AF-A0A964MN92-F1
#
_cell.length_a   1.000
_cell.length_b   1.000
_cell.length_c   1.000
_cell.angle_alpha   90.00
_cell.angle_beta   90.00
_cell.angle_gamma   90.00
#
_symmetry.space_group_name_H-M   'P 1'
#
loop_
_entity.id
_entity.type
_entity.pdbx_description
1 polymer ?
#
loop_
_entity_poly.entity_id
_entity_poly.type
_entity_poly.pdbx_seq_one_letter_code
_entity_poly.pdbx_strand_id
1 'polypeptide(L)'
;MAKPAPRRQSSLDQPLERGLHLRGSYDPELFGRLSERVARRIGSWAFIAWMTVVVVGWVAWNSLAPVDWRVDPFPFIFLTLLLSLQASYAAPLILLAQYRQADRDRVQYQEDRAHTERLLADSDYLAREIAALRLAIGEVATRDYVHGEIRDLLADLTHQLDLANPQPEEPA
;
A
#
# COMPACT_ATOMS: atom_id res chain seq x y z
N MET A 1 62.62 -23.72 10.08
CA MET A 1 61.59 -23.48 9.05
C MET A 1 60.40 -22.80 9.73
N ALA A 2 60.38 -21.47 9.76
CA ALA A 2 59.42 -20.67 10.55
C ALA A 2 58.28 -20.18 9.65
N LYS A 3 57.03 -20.43 10.07
CA LYS A 3 55.81 -20.04 9.36
C LYS A 3 55.42 -18.61 9.80
N PRO A 4 55.29 -17.62 8.90
CA PRO A 4 54.88 -16.28 9.32
C PRO A 4 53.37 -16.25 9.63
N ALA A 5 53.03 -15.60 10.74
CA ALA A 5 51.64 -15.37 11.17
C ALA A 5 50.98 -14.26 10.33
N PRO A 6 49.66 -14.33 10.05
CA PRO A 6 48.97 -13.32 9.28
C PRO A 6 48.79 -12.03 10.09
N ARG A 7 49.26 -10.90 9.54
CA ARG A 7 48.95 -9.54 10.05
C ARG A 7 47.46 -9.26 9.88
N ARG A 8 46.72 -9.13 10.98
CA ARG A 8 45.37 -8.55 11.00
C ARG A 8 45.49 -7.07 10.66
N GLN A 9 44.99 -6.68 9.48
CA GLN A 9 44.76 -5.28 9.15
C GLN A 9 43.48 -4.82 9.88
N SER A 10 43.66 -3.89 10.83
CA SER A 10 42.57 -3.16 11.45
C SER A 10 42.02 -2.15 10.44
N SER A 11 40.85 -2.43 9.87
CA SER A 11 40.05 -1.43 9.17
C SER A 11 39.66 -0.36 10.20
N LEU A 12 40.30 0.81 10.07
CA LEU A 12 40.12 2.01 10.90
C LEU A 12 39.20 3.02 10.21
N ASP A 13 38.21 2.54 9.46
CA ASP A 13 37.24 3.37 8.74
C ASP A 13 35.81 2.97 9.11
N GLN A 14 35.53 2.95 10.42
CA GLN A 14 34.15 2.99 10.90
C GLN A 14 34.01 4.28 11.71
N PRO A 15 33.34 5.31 11.18
CA PRO A 15 33.02 6.47 11.99
C PRO A 15 32.14 6.00 13.16
N LEU A 16 32.64 6.16 14.39
CA LEU A 16 31.82 5.99 15.59
C LEU A 16 30.75 7.08 15.62
N GLU A 17 29.61 6.81 15.02
CA GLU A 17 28.39 7.56 15.27
C GLU A 17 27.89 7.21 16.68
N ARG A 18 28.52 7.82 17.70
CA ARG A 18 27.92 7.93 19.04
C ARG A 18 26.80 8.97 18.99
N GLY A 19 25.73 8.66 18.27
CA GLY A 19 24.45 9.31 18.48
C GLY A 19 23.90 8.85 19.82
N LEU A 20 23.65 9.78 20.74
CA LEU A 20 22.73 9.56 21.85
C LEU A 20 21.32 9.37 21.25
N HIS A 21 21.03 8.17 20.75
CA HIS A 21 19.69 7.78 20.39
C HIS A 21 18.92 7.59 21.70
N LEU A 22 18.38 8.68 22.24
CA LEU A 22 17.27 8.67 23.18
C LEU A 22 16.07 8.05 22.44
N ARG A 23 16.08 6.72 22.37
CA ARG A 23 14.97 5.92 21.90
C ARG A 23 13.95 5.90 23.03
N GLY A 24 13.27 7.03 23.23
CA GLY A 24 12.03 7.03 23.97
C GLY A 24 11.13 6.00 23.30
N SER A 25 10.80 4.94 24.01
CA SER A 25 9.89 3.90 23.53
C SER A 25 8.53 4.54 23.32
N TYR A 26 8.35 5.13 22.14
CA TYR A 26 7.10 5.75 21.72
C TYR A 26 6.24 4.60 21.21
N ASP A 27 5.41 4.01 22.08
CA ASP A 27 4.54 2.88 21.70
C ASP A 27 3.57 3.33 20.60
N PRO A 28 3.80 2.92 19.33
CA PRO A 28 3.01 3.39 18.20
C PRO A 28 1.55 2.94 18.32
N GLU A 29 1.32 1.84 19.02
CA GLU A 29 0.00 1.24 19.24
C GLU A 29 -0.87 2.05 20.19
N LEU A 30 -0.30 2.61 21.28
CA LEU A 30 -1.05 3.46 22.22
C LEU A 30 -1.42 4.79 21.55
N PHE A 31 -0.49 5.35 20.77
CA PHE A 31 -0.73 6.57 20.02
C PHE A 31 -1.72 6.35 18.86
N GLY A 32 -1.67 5.18 18.21
CA GLY A 32 -2.60 4.80 17.15
C GLY A 32 -4.05 4.72 17.65
N ARG A 33 -4.29 4.02 18.75
CA ARG A 33 -5.65 3.88 19.33
C ARG A 33 -6.22 5.20 19.85
N LEU A 34 -5.37 6.04 20.46
CA LEU A 34 -5.75 7.39 20.89
C LEU A 34 -6.06 8.28 19.69
N SER A 35 -5.20 8.25 18.66
CA SER A 35 -5.40 9.02 17.42
C SER A 35 -6.70 8.62 16.72
N GLU A 36 -7.03 7.34 16.66
CA GLU A 36 -8.25 6.87 16.01
C GLU A 36 -9.53 7.31 16.74
N ARG A 37 -9.49 7.36 18.08
CA ARG A 37 -10.62 7.85 18.88
C ARG A 37 -10.78 9.38 18.77
N VAL A 38 -9.68 10.11 18.71
CA VAL A 38 -9.66 11.58 18.52
C VAL A 38 -10.08 11.95 17.10
N ALA A 39 -9.58 11.26 16.08
CA ALA A 39 -9.94 11.48 14.67
C ALA A 39 -11.44 11.30 14.42
N ARG A 40 -12.04 10.24 14.98
CA ARG A 40 -13.50 10.03 14.90
C ARG A 40 -14.31 11.13 15.58
N ARG A 41 -13.78 11.77 16.63
CA ARG A 41 -14.46 12.89 17.31
C ARG A 41 -14.32 14.21 16.56
N ILE A 42 -13.15 14.49 15.98
CA ILE A 42 -12.89 15.74 15.24
C ILE A 42 -13.61 15.75 13.88
N GLY A 43 -13.71 14.61 13.20
CA GLY A 43 -14.40 14.49 11.91
C GLY A 43 -15.92 14.32 11.99
N SER A 44 -16.52 14.39 13.19
CA SER A 44 -17.95 14.17 13.39
C SER A 44 -18.71 15.49 13.49
N TRP A 45 -19.91 15.55 12.90
CA TRP A 45 -20.90 16.63 13.09
C TRP A 45 -21.19 16.92 14.58
N ALA A 46 -20.96 15.95 15.47
CA ALA A 46 -21.11 16.12 16.91
C ALA A 46 -20.16 17.17 17.53
N PHE A 47 -18.93 17.32 17.00
CA PHE A 47 -17.99 18.33 17.50
C PHE A 47 -18.49 19.74 17.22
N ILE A 48 -18.99 19.98 16.01
CA ILE A 48 -19.55 21.26 15.59
C ILE A 48 -20.78 21.58 16.47
N ALA A 49 -21.69 20.62 16.66
CA ALA A 49 -22.87 20.80 17.50
C ALA A 49 -22.50 21.16 18.95
N TRP A 50 -21.52 20.47 19.55
CA TRP A 50 -21.04 20.78 20.90
C TRP A 50 -20.45 22.19 21.00
N MET A 51 -19.59 22.59 20.05
CA MET A 51 -19.01 23.93 20.00
C MET A 51 -20.09 25.02 19.89
N THR A 52 -21.12 24.80 19.06
CA THR A 52 -22.26 25.72 18.95
C THR A 52 -23.00 25.86 20.27
N VAL A 53 -23.25 24.76 20.99
CA VAL A 53 -23.91 24.80 22.30
C VAL A 53 -23.10 25.59 23.32
N VAL A 54 -21.76 25.43 23.34
CA VAL A 54 -20.89 26.20 24.23
C VAL A 54 -20.96 27.70 23.92
N VAL A 55 -20.88 28.09 22.65
CA VAL A 55 -20.96 29.51 22.23
C VAL A 55 -22.33 30.10 22.56
N VAL A 56 -23.41 29.42 22.22
CA VAL A 56 -24.78 29.87 22.52
C VAL A 56 -25.01 29.93 24.02
N GLY A 57 -24.53 28.95 24.78
CA GLY A 57 -24.60 28.94 26.25
C GLY A 57 -23.86 30.11 26.87
N TRP A 58 -22.67 30.46 26.36
CA TRP A 58 -21.91 31.62 26.82
C TRP A 58 -22.63 32.94 26.54
N VAL A 59 -23.15 33.10 25.33
CA VAL A 59 -23.93 34.29 24.95
C VAL A 59 -25.20 34.40 25.79
N ALA A 60 -25.93 33.29 25.97
CA ALA A 60 -27.13 33.24 26.78
C ALA A 60 -26.84 33.58 28.25
N TRP A 61 -25.78 33.02 28.83
CA TRP A 61 -25.33 33.33 30.18
C TRP A 61 -25.04 34.81 30.35
N ASN A 62 -24.22 35.40 29.48
CA ASN A 62 -23.86 36.82 29.56
C ASN A 62 -25.01 37.78 29.21
N SER A 63 -26.01 37.35 28.44
CA SER A 63 -27.19 38.17 28.11
C SER A 63 -28.26 38.14 29.21
N LEU A 64 -28.50 36.96 29.79
CA LEU A 64 -29.56 36.73 30.78
C LEU A 64 -29.08 36.98 32.23
N ALA A 65 -27.76 36.98 32.48
CA ALA A 65 -27.23 37.21 33.82
C ALA A 65 -27.51 38.65 34.32
N PRO A 66 -27.79 38.82 35.62
CA PRO A 66 -27.82 40.12 36.29
C PRO A 66 -26.51 40.88 36.06
N VAL A 67 -26.59 42.22 36.05
CA VAL A 67 -25.47 43.13 35.69
C VAL A 67 -24.20 42.84 36.50
N ASP A 68 -24.34 42.44 37.76
CA ASP A 68 -23.22 42.16 38.66
C ASP A 68 -22.45 40.87 38.34
N TRP A 69 -23.05 39.94 37.57
CA TRP A 69 -22.45 38.62 37.22
C TRP A 69 -22.10 38.49 35.74
N ARG A 70 -22.20 39.58 34.97
CA ARG A 70 -21.81 39.60 33.56
C ARG A 70 -20.30 39.61 33.44
N VAL A 71 -19.73 38.46 33.09
CA VAL A 71 -18.29 38.29 32.88
C VAL A 71 -17.86 38.95 31.57
N ASP A 72 -18.71 38.94 30.54
CA ASP A 72 -18.42 39.42 29.19
C ASP A 72 -19.63 40.15 28.58
N PRO A 73 -19.84 41.45 28.89
CA PRO A 73 -20.92 42.26 28.31
C PRO A 73 -20.79 42.40 26.79
N PHE A 74 -21.90 42.69 26.09
CA PHE A 74 -21.89 43.00 24.66
C PHE A 74 -20.88 44.12 24.38
N PRO A 75 -19.89 43.94 23.47
CA PRO A 75 -19.87 43.04 22.31
C PRO A 75 -19.11 41.70 22.47
N PHE A 76 -18.98 41.15 23.68
CA PHE A 76 -18.33 39.85 23.95
C PHE A 76 -16.84 39.80 23.58
N ILE A 77 -16.03 40.70 24.15
CA ILE A 77 -14.59 40.77 23.90
C ILE A 77 -13.90 39.46 24.30
N PHE A 78 -14.26 38.88 25.44
CA PHE A 78 -13.57 37.69 25.95
C PHE A 78 -13.82 36.49 25.04
N LEU A 79 -15.08 36.28 24.63
CA LEU A 79 -15.44 35.26 23.66
C LEU A 79 -14.66 35.45 22.34
N THR A 80 -14.59 36.68 21.84
CA THR A 80 -13.89 37.01 20.59
C THR A 80 -12.39 36.71 20.67
N LEU A 81 -11.74 37.09 21.78
CA LEU A 81 -10.33 36.80 22.03
C LEU A 81 -10.08 35.30 22.10
N LEU A 82 -10.96 34.56 22.79
CA LEU A 82 -10.84 33.11 22.91
C LEU A 82 -10.98 32.42 21.55
N LEU A 83 -11.94 32.82 20.72
CA LEU A 83 -12.13 32.27 19.37
C LEU A 83 -10.94 32.58 18.45
N SER A 84 -10.39 33.80 18.55
CA SER A 84 -9.21 34.20 17.78
C SER A 84 -7.96 33.40 18.19
N LEU A 85 -7.78 33.18 19.49
CA LEU A 85 -6.72 32.31 20.01
C LEU A 85 -6.91 30.85 19.56
N GLN A 86 -8.14 30.34 19.61
CA GLN A 86 -8.48 28.99 19.17
C GLN A 86 -8.11 28.76 17.70
N ALA A 87 -8.44 29.72 16.82
CA ALA A 87 -8.06 29.66 15.42
C ALA A 87 -6.53 29.71 15.23
N SER A 88 -5.85 30.59 15.99
CA SER A 88 -4.39 30.76 15.92
C SER A 88 -3.63 29.51 16.34
N TYR A 89 -4.04 28.84 17.42
CA TYR A 89 -3.39 27.61 17.90
C TYR A 89 -3.77 26.36 17.09
N ALA A 90 -4.90 26.38 16.37
CA ALA A 90 -5.28 25.30 15.48
C ALA A 90 -4.27 25.13 14.33
N ALA A 91 -3.80 26.23 13.72
CA ALA A 91 -2.85 26.19 12.61
C ALA A 91 -1.54 25.41 12.92
N PRO A 92 -0.78 25.71 13.97
CA PRO A 92 0.44 24.97 14.29
C PRO A 92 0.17 23.51 14.70
N LEU A 93 -0.95 23.23 15.39
CA LEU A 93 -1.34 21.86 15.70
C LEU A 93 -1.64 21.05 14.44
N ILE A 94 -2.34 21.66 13.48
CA ILE A 94 -2.61 21.05 12.17
C ILE A 94 -1.30 20.80 11.43
N LEU A 95 -0.36 21.76 11.42
CA LEU A 95 0.94 21.59 10.79
C LEU A 95 1.77 20.46 11.42
N LEU A 96 1.76 20.33 12.75
CA LEU A 96 2.41 19.22 13.46
C LEU A 96 1.77 17.86 13.13
N ALA A 97 0.45 17.81 13.01
CA ALA A 97 -0.28 16.62 12.59
C ALA A 97 0.06 16.25 11.13
N GLN A 98 0.12 17.25 10.25
CA GLN A 98 0.45 17.09 8.84
C GLN A 98 1.90 16.65 8.63
N TYR A 99 2.87 17.18 9.37
CA TYR A 99 4.28 16.78 9.27
C TYR A 99 4.44 15.27 9.53
N ARG A 100 3.76 14.77 10.56
CA ARG A 100 3.75 13.33 10.89
C ARG A 100 3.01 12.46 9.87
N GLN A 101 1.98 12.99 9.22
CA GLN A 101 1.30 12.29 8.13
C GLN A 101 2.22 12.19 6.91
N ALA A 102 2.84 13.31 6.52
CA ALA A 102 3.76 13.37 5.39
C ALA A 102 4.96 12.41 5.54
N ASP A 103 5.49 12.24 6.76
CA ASP A 103 6.56 11.27 7.02
C ASP A 103 6.11 9.81 6.79
N ARG A 104 4.88 9.44 7.20
CA ARG A 104 4.33 8.10 6.93
C ARG A 104 4.02 7.92 5.44
N ASP A 105 3.42 8.93 4.83
CA ASP A 105 3.06 8.91 3.41
C ASP A 105 4.32 8.74 2.55
N ARG A 106 5.45 9.31 2.96
CA ARG A 106 6.74 9.13 2.28
C ARG A 106 7.21 7.67 2.30
N VAL A 107 7.12 7.00 3.45
CA VAL A 107 7.51 5.58 3.57
C VAL A 107 6.57 4.72 2.72
N GLN A 108 5.27 4.95 2.84
CA GLN A 108 4.27 4.18 2.10
C GLN A 108 4.41 4.39 0.58
N TYR A 109 4.75 5.60 0.13
CA TYR A 109 5.03 5.88 -1.28
C TYR A 109 6.27 5.14 -1.80
N GLN A 110 7.31 4.98 -0.98
CA GLN A 110 8.50 4.22 -1.35
C GLN A 110 8.19 2.71 -1.48
N GLU A 111 7.41 2.16 -0.55
CA GLU A 111 6.97 0.77 -0.62
C GLU A 111 6.08 0.51 -1.83
N ASP A 112 5.11 1.39 -2.08
CA ASP A 112 4.19 1.29 -3.22
C ASP A 112 4.93 1.36 -4.56
N ARG A 113 5.96 2.21 -4.65
CA ARG A 113 6.84 2.27 -5.82
C ARG A 113 7.60 0.96 -6.03
N ALA A 114 8.20 0.40 -4.97
CA ALA A 114 8.90 -0.88 -5.05
C ALA A 114 7.95 -2.04 -5.40
N HIS A 115 6.73 -2.02 -4.87
CA HIS A 115 5.68 -2.96 -5.24
C HIS A 115 5.30 -2.83 -6.72
N THR A 116 5.10 -1.62 -7.22
CA THR A 116 4.76 -1.34 -8.62
C THR A 116 5.86 -1.81 -9.58
N GLU A 117 7.13 -1.57 -9.24
CA GLU A 117 8.27 -2.05 -10.03
C GLU A 117 8.31 -3.58 -10.11
N ARG A 118 8.01 -4.29 -9.01
CA ARG A 118 7.91 -5.76 -9.00
C ARG A 118 6.73 -6.26 -9.82
N LEU A 119 5.57 -5.61 -9.73
CA LEU A 119 4.37 -5.96 -10.51
C LEU A 119 4.62 -5.79 -12.01
N LEU A 120 5.33 -4.74 -12.42
CA LEU A 120 5.71 -4.55 -13.82
C LEU A 120 6.66 -5.65 -14.31
N ALA A 121 7.65 -6.04 -13.50
CA ALA A 121 8.57 -7.12 -13.84
C ALA A 121 7.86 -8.48 -13.94
N ASP A 122 6.94 -8.78 -13.03
CA ASP A 122 6.12 -10.00 -13.07
C ASP A 122 5.21 -10.02 -14.31
N SER A 123 4.60 -8.89 -14.65
CA SER A 123 3.80 -8.77 -15.87
C SER A 123 4.62 -8.98 -17.14
N ASP A 124 5.86 -8.46 -17.23
CA ASP A 124 6.74 -8.70 -18.38
C ASP A 124 7.18 -10.17 -18.44
N TYR A 125 7.45 -10.80 -17.29
CA TYR A 125 7.75 -12.22 -17.21
C TYR A 125 6.58 -13.07 -17.73
N LEU A 126 5.37 -12.84 -17.22
CA LEU A 126 4.17 -13.54 -17.66
C LEU A 126 3.89 -13.32 -19.16
N ALA A 127 4.09 -12.11 -19.68
CA ALA A 127 3.91 -11.82 -21.10
C ALA A 127 4.88 -12.64 -21.98
N ARG A 128 6.14 -12.79 -21.55
CA ARG A 128 7.13 -13.62 -22.25
C ARG A 128 6.78 -15.10 -22.18
N GLU A 129 6.35 -15.59 -21.01
CA GLU A 129 5.93 -16.98 -20.87
C GLU A 129 4.69 -17.31 -21.70
N ILE A 130 3.71 -16.41 -21.75
CA ILE A 130 2.52 -16.57 -22.61
C ILE A 130 2.93 -16.57 -24.09
N ALA A 131 3.87 -15.71 -24.50
CA ALA A 131 4.37 -15.69 -25.87
C ALA A 131 5.10 -17.00 -26.23
N ALA A 132 5.94 -17.52 -25.33
CA ALA A 132 6.62 -18.80 -25.50
C ALA A 132 5.63 -19.98 -25.57
N LEU A 133 4.65 -20.01 -24.66
CA LEU A 133 3.58 -21.00 -24.65
C LEU A 133 2.76 -20.96 -25.95
N ARG A 134 2.45 -19.76 -26.46
CA ARG A 134 1.72 -19.59 -27.74
C ARG A 134 2.49 -20.15 -28.92
N LEU A 135 3.81 -19.95 -28.97
CA LEU A 135 4.66 -20.53 -30.03
C LEU A 135 4.67 -22.06 -29.94
N ALA A 136 4.88 -22.61 -28.74
CA ALA A 136 4.86 -24.06 -28.51
C ALA A 136 3.52 -24.72 -28.90
N ILE A 137 2.39 -24.08 -28.55
CA ILE A 137 1.06 -24.55 -28.97
C ILE A 137 0.87 -24.40 -30.49
N GLY A 138 1.37 -23.31 -31.07
CA GLY A 138 1.29 -23.06 -32.51
C GLY A 138 1.95 -24.15 -33.35
N GLU A 139 3.10 -24.67 -32.91
CA GLU A 139 3.80 -25.76 -33.60
C GLU A 139 3.02 -27.09 -33.53
N VAL A 140 2.50 -27.46 -32.36
CA VAL A 140 1.74 -28.71 -32.15
C VAL A 140 0.37 -28.69 -32.84
N ALA A 141 -0.25 -27.51 -32.95
CA ALA A 141 -1.58 -27.33 -33.53
C ALA A 141 -1.58 -27.03 -35.05
N THR A 142 -0.44 -27.20 -35.74
CA THR A 142 -0.42 -26.98 -37.18
C THR A 142 -1.34 -28.01 -37.85
N ARG A 143 -2.37 -27.55 -38.58
CA ARG A 143 -3.41 -28.39 -39.21
C ARG A 143 -2.81 -29.57 -39.98
N ASP A 144 -1.66 -29.38 -40.61
CA ASP A 144 -0.99 -30.38 -41.44
C ASP A 144 -0.36 -31.50 -40.60
N TYR A 145 0.14 -31.21 -39.39
CA TYR A 145 0.66 -32.23 -38.47
C TYR A 145 -0.48 -33.09 -37.94
N VAL A 146 -1.56 -32.46 -37.47
CA VAL A 146 -2.76 -33.17 -37.01
C VAL A 146 -3.40 -34.00 -38.13
N HIS A 147 -3.48 -33.46 -39.35
CA HIS A 147 -3.96 -34.23 -40.51
C HIS A 147 -3.01 -35.35 -40.92
N GLY A 148 -1.69 -35.15 -40.79
CA GLY A 148 -0.68 -36.16 -41.05
C GLY A 148 -0.86 -37.34 -40.11
N GLU A 149 -0.89 -37.09 -38.81
CA GLU A 149 -1.04 -38.15 -37.80
C GLU A 149 -2.37 -38.89 -37.94
N ILE A 150 -3.47 -38.17 -38.20
CA ILE A 150 -4.77 -38.81 -38.48
C ILE A 150 -4.71 -39.69 -39.72
N ARG A 151 -4.02 -39.24 -40.78
CA ARG A 151 -3.91 -39.99 -42.03
C ARG A 151 -3.02 -41.22 -41.85
N ASP A 152 -1.93 -41.11 -41.13
CA ASP A 152 -1.03 -42.22 -40.83
C ASP A 152 -1.74 -43.27 -39.96
N LEU A 153 -2.45 -42.85 -38.92
CA LEU A 153 -3.30 -43.74 -38.11
C LEU A 153 -4.40 -44.41 -38.93
N LEU A 154 -5.04 -43.69 -39.85
CA LEU A 154 -6.04 -44.25 -40.78
C LEU A 154 -5.42 -45.25 -41.75
N ALA A 155 -4.24 -44.96 -42.30
CA ALA A 155 -3.53 -45.84 -43.22
C ALA A 155 -3.13 -47.15 -42.53
N ASP A 156 -2.64 -47.06 -41.29
CA ASP A 156 -2.27 -48.22 -40.49
C ASP A 156 -3.49 -49.11 -40.19
N LEU A 157 -4.61 -48.52 -39.77
CA LEU A 157 -5.87 -49.25 -39.56
C LEU A 157 -6.39 -49.91 -40.85
N THR A 158 -6.30 -49.20 -41.99
CA THR A 158 -6.72 -49.74 -43.29
C THR A 158 -5.85 -50.92 -43.70
N HIS A 159 -4.53 -50.82 -43.49
CA HIS A 159 -3.59 -51.89 -43.76
C HIS A 159 -3.88 -53.13 -42.89
N GLN A 160 -4.20 -52.93 -41.61
CA GLN A 160 -4.60 -54.03 -40.71
C GLN A 160 -5.89 -54.71 -41.17
N LEU A 161 -6.87 -53.96 -41.68
CA LEU A 161 -8.10 -54.53 -42.24
C LEU A 161 -7.85 -55.33 -43.53
N ASP A 162 -6.93 -54.87 -44.38
CA ASP A 162 -6.56 -55.55 -45.62
C ASP A 162 -5.80 -56.86 -45.33
N LEU A 163 -4.89 -56.84 -44.35
CA LEU A 163 -4.24 -58.04 -43.84
C LEU A 163 -5.24 -59.01 -43.19
N ALA A 164 -6.34 -58.51 -42.63
CA ALA A 164 -7.43 -59.32 -42.09
C ALA A 164 -8.39 -59.84 -43.17
N ASN A 165 -8.34 -59.34 -44.41
CA ASN A 165 -9.24 -59.73 -45.50
C ASN A 165 -8.51 -59.89 -46.85
N PRO A 166 -7.71 -60.96 -47.03
CA PRO A 166 -6.93 -61.17 -48.26
C PRO A 166 -7.84 -61.43 -49.47
N GLN A 167 -7.73 -60.57 -50.49
CA GLN A 167 -8.42 -60.73 -51.77
C GLN A 167 -7.73 -61.80 -52.63
N PRO A 168 -8.47 -62.69 -53.32
CA PRO A 168 -7.90 -63.71 -54.20
C PRO A 168 -7.42 -63.07 -55.52
N GLU A 169 -6.12 -63.12 -55.78
CA GLU A 169 -5.54 -62.60 -57.04
C GLU A 169 -5.95 -63.46 -58.25
N GLU A 170 -6.48 -62.81 -59.29
CA GLU A 170 -6.88 -63.44 -60.56
C GLU A 170 -5.73 -63.31 -61.58
N PRO A 171 -5.15 -64.42 -62.09
CA PRO A 171 -4.01 -64.39 -62.99
C PRO A 171 -4.44 -64.27 -64.46
N ALA A 172 -3.73 -63.47 -65.25
CA ALA A 172 -3.81 -63.45 -66.72
C ALA A 172 -2.42 -63.58 -67.33
#